data_AF-A0A7W8C1R4-F1
#
_entry.id   AF-A0A7W8C1R4-F1
#
_cell.length_a   1.000
_cell.length_b   1.000
_cell.length_c   1.000
_cell.angle_alpha   90.00
_cell.angle_beta   90.00
_cell.angle_gamma   90.00
#
_symmetry.space_group_name_H-M   'P 1'
#
loop_
_entity.id
_entity.type
_entity.pdbx_description
1 polymer ?
#
loop_
_entity_poly.entity_id
_entity_poly.type
_entity_poly.pdbx_seq_one_letter_code
_entity_poly.pdbx_strand_id
1 'polypeptide(L)'
;MDIFAPYEQAHKQEGEARQRMEEAERQLLDAVSSLMSQRQGRLFLRWLIHHCQCFSAQNLAAGNCGPSATTDAVRLGFAEGRRYVGMTLLHLVQRSDPGNLPQLLQNREDEHDI
;
A
#
# COMPACT_ATOMS: atom_id res chain seq x y z
N MET A 1 40.79 25.29 -6.26
CA MET A 1 39.95 24.22 -5.69
C MET A 1 38.58 24.84 -5.47
N ASP A 2 37.59 24.41 -6.25
CA ASP A 2 36.24 24.97 -6.17
C ASP A 2 35.48 24.28 -5.03
N ILE A 3 35.29 24.99 -3.93
CA ILE A 3 34.79 24.45 -2.65
C ILE A 3 33.30 24.07 -2.77
N PHE A 4 32.61 24.55 -3.80
CA PHE A 4 31.17 24.35 -4.01
C PHE A 4 30.81 23.16 -4.92
N ALA A 5 31.79 22.60 -5.65
CA ALA A 5 31.56 21.48 -6.57
C ALA A 5 30.90 20.23 -5.92
N PRO A 6 31.19 19.85 -4.66
CA PRO A 6 30.52 18.72 -4.01
C PRO A 6 29.03 18.98 -3.68
N TYR A 7 28.68 20.23 -3.37
CA TYR A 7 27.29 20.60 -3.01
C TYR A 7 26.39 20.67 -4.24
N GLU A 8 26.90 21.16 -5.37
CA GLU A 8 26.16 21.16 -6.63
C GLU A 8 25.88 19.74 -7.14
N GLN A 9 26.81 18.80 -6.93
CA GLN A 9 26.62 17.40 -7.27
C GLN A 9 25.58 16.73 -6.36
N ALA A 10 25.59 17.02 -5.05
CA ALA A 10 24.60 16.52 -4.11
C ALA A 10 23.18 17.00 -4.47
N HIS A 11 23.01 18.29 -4.79
CA HIS A 11 21.70 18.82 -5.22
C HIS A 11 21.20 18.24 -6.54
N LYS A 12 22.10 17.97 -7.50
CA LYS A 12 21.74 17.27 -8.75
C LYS A 12 21.28 15.84 -8.47
N GLN A 13 22.00 15.10 -7.64
CA GLN A 13 21.63 13.73 -7.24
C GLN A 13 20.30 13.68 -6.49
N GLU A 14 20.04 14.63 -5.59
CA GLU A 14 18.75 14.75 -4.91
C GLU A 14 17.62 15.06 -5.89
N GLY A 15 17.84 15.95 -6.86
CA GLY A 15 16.88 16.26 -7.92
C GLY A 15 16.53 15.03 -8.76
N GLU A 16 17.54 14.28 -9.22
CA GLU A 16 17.37 13.05 -9.99
C GLU A 16 16.68 11.94 -9.18
N ALA A 17 16.97 11.82 -7.89
CA ALA A 17 16.30 10.87 -7.01
C ALA A 17 14.82 11.21 -6.84
N ARG A 18 14.48 12.49 -6.64
CA ARG A 18 13.09 12.96 -6.54
C ARG A 18 12.32 12.72 -7.83
N GLN A 19 12.90 13.04 -8.98
CA GLN A 19 12.28 12.79 -10.28
C GLN A 19 11.98 11.31 -10.49
N ARG A 20 12.93 10.41 -10.18
CA ARG A 20 12.69 8.96 -10.25
C ARG A 20 11.57 8.49 -9.32
N MET A 21 11.48 9.07 -8.12
CA MET A 21 10.39 8.75 -7.20
C MET A 21 9.03 9.22 -7.72
N GLU A 22 8.96 10.43 -8.27
CA GLU A 22 7.73 10.97 -8.88
C GLU A 22 7.28 10.15 -10.10
N GLU A 23 8.22 9.72 -10.95
CA GLU A 23 7.94 8.86 -12.09
C GLU A 23 7.42 7.49 -11.65
N ALA A 24 8.07 6.87 -10.66
CA ALA A 24 7.60 5.61 -10.08
C ALA A 24 6.20 5.75 -9.47
N GLU A 25 5.93 6.87 -8.79
CA GLU A 25 4.62 7.16 -8.24
C GLU A 25 3.55 7.29 -9.34
N ARG A 26 3.84 8.01 -10.43
CA ARG A 26 2.92 8.10 -11.58
C ARG A 26 2.63 6.72 -12.18
N GLN A 27 3.66 5.90 -12.39
CA GLN A 27 3.49 4.53 -12.90
C GLN A 27 2.60 3.68 -11.98
N LEU A 28 2.75 3.84 -10.65
CA LEU A 28 1.89 3.15 -9.70
C LEU A 28 0.44 3.63 -9.78
N LEU A 29 0.20 4.93 -9.91
CA LEU A 29 -1.15 5.49 -10.07
C LEU A 29 -1.81 4.98 -11.36
N ASP A 30 -1.07 4.95 -12.47
CA ASP A 30 -1.55 4.43 -13.75
C ASP A 30 -1.89 2.93 -13.67
N ALA A 31 -1.03 2.14 -13.03
CA ALA A 31 -1.28 0.71 -12.82
C ALA A 31 -2.53 0.47 -11.97
N VAL A 32 -2.71 1.25 -10.90
CA VAL A 32 -3.91 1.16 -10.04
C VAL A 32 -5.16 1.59 -10.80
N SER A 33 -5.09 2.67 -11.58
CA SER A 33 -6.20 3.10 -12.44
C SER A 33 -6.58 2.01 -13.45
N SER A 34 -5.59 1.37 -14.08
CA SER A 34 -5.79 0.25 -14.99
C SER A 34 -6.47 -0.94 -14.30
N LEU A 35 -6.04 -1.32 -13.09
CA LEU A 35 -6.69 -2.35 -12.29
C LEU A 35 -8.14 -1.98 -11.94
N MET A 36 -8.38 -0.73 -11.53
CA MET A 36 -9.72 -0.24 -11.19
C MET A 36 -10.69 -0.23 -12.38
N SER A 37 -10.18 0.00 -13.60
CA SER A 37 -10.99 -0.04 -14.82
C SER A 37 -11.58 -1.44 -15.11
N GLN A 38 -10.94 -2.49 -14.60
CA GLN A 38 -11.32 -3.89 -14.82
C GLN A 38 -12.04 -4.45 -13.59
N ARG A 39 -13.14 -5.19 -13.82
CA ARG A 39 -13.86 -5.89 -12.74
C ARG A 39 -12.96 -6.85 -11.95
N GLN A 40 -12.17 -7.65 -12.65
CA GLN A 40 -11.23 -8.59 -12.01
C GLN A 40 -10.16 -7.86 -11.18
N GLY A 41 -9.70 -6.70 -11.64
CA GLY A 41 -8.77 -5.87 -10.89
C GLY A 41 -9.40 -5.29 -9.62
N ARG A 42 -10.65 -4.81 -9.68
CA ARG A 42 -11.42 -4.39 -8.48
C ARG A 42 -11.61 -5.53 -7.48
N LEU A 43 -11.98 -6.73 -7.95
CA LEU A 43 -12.09 -7.92 -7.10
C LEU A 43 -10.77 -8.26 -6.41
N PHE A 44 -9.66 -8.26 -7.16
CA PHE A 44 -8.34 -8.50 -6.61
C PHE A 44 -7.94 -7.46 -5.56
N LEU A 45 -8.17 -6.18 -5.83
CA LEU A 45 -7.87 -5.09 -4.90
C LEU A 45 -8.71 -5.20 -3.61
N ARG A 46 -10.00 -5.53 -3.70
CA ARG A 46 -10.84 -5.80 -2.52
C ARG A 46 -10.32 -6.98 -1.71
N TRP A 47 -9.99 -8.09 -2.38
CA TRP A 47 -9.42 -9.26 -1.73
C TRP A 47 -8.12 -8.92 -0.98
N LEU A 48 -7.24 -8.15 -1.62
CA LEU A 48 -5.96 -7.74 -1.03
C LEU A 48 -6.17 -6.81 0.17
N ILE A 49 -7.06 -5.81 0.06
CA ILE A 49 -7.41 -4.91 1.17
C ILE A 49 -7.98 -5.71 2.34
N HIS A 50 -8.85 -6.69 2.08
CA HIS A 50 -9.38 -7.57 3.11
C HIS A 50 -8.26 -8.36 3.82
N HIS A 51 -7.24 -8.83 3.10
CA HIS A 51 -6.09 -9.54 3.70
C HIS A 51 -5.15 -8.61 4.49
N CYS A 52 -5.16 -7.32 4.18
CA CYS A 52 -4.48 -6.28 4.93
C CYS A 52 -5.29 -5.80 6.17
N GLN A 53 -6.58 -6.13 6.26
CA GLN A 53 -7.42 -5.78 7.40
C GLN A 53 -7.12 -6.71 8.60
N CYS A 54 -6.45 -6.11 9.59
CA CYS A 54 -6.24 -6.47 10.99
C CYS A 54 -6.06 -7.95 11.40
N PHE A 55 -4.85 -8.20 11.93
CA PHE A 55 -4.66 -9.05 13.11
C PHE A 55 -5.20 -8.27 14.33
N SER A 56 -6.26 -8.76 14.98
CA SER A 56 -6.72 -8.21 16.26
C SER A 56 -5.72 -8.61 17.35
N ALA A 57 -5.44 -7.72 18.31
CA ALA A 57 -4.70 -8.07 19.53
C ALA A 57 -5.34 -9.24 20.30
N GLN A 58 -6.60 -9.60 20.00
CA GLN A 58 -7.26 -10.81 20.51
C GLN A 58 -6.62 -12.11 20.01
N ASN A 59 -5.94 -12.12 18.85
CA ASN A 59 -5.22 -13.30 18.35
C ASN A 59 -3.91 -13.59 19.11
N LEU A 60 -3.38 -12.64 19.89
CA LEU A 60 -2.31 -12.90 20.86
C LEU A 60 -2.83 -13.69 22.08
N ALA A 61 -4.10 -13.50 22.44
CA ALA A 61 -4.71 -14.19 23.58
C ALA A 61 -5.19 -15.62 23.25
N ALA A 62 -5.43 -15.92 21.97
CA ALA A 62 -5.89 -17.24 21.51
C ALA A 62 -4.76 -18.28 21.30
N GLY A 63 -3.49 -17.83 21.34
CA GLY A 63 -2.34 -18.72 21.22
C GLY A 63 -1.90 -19.26 22.57
N ASN A 64 -2.35 -20.46 22.92
CA ASN A 64 -1.86 -21.25 24.07
C ASN A 64 -0.38 -21.69 23.89
N CYS A 65 0.56 -20.77 23.77
CA CYS A 65 2.00 -21.05 23.75
C CYS A 65 2.72 -19.95 24.53
N GLY A 66 3.53 -20.34 25.52
CA GLY A 66 4.17 -19.43 26.47
C GLY A 66 4.89 -18.24 25.81
N PRO A 67 4.84 -17.05 26.42
CA PRO A 67 5.25 -15.82 25.77
C PRO A 67 6.78 -15.71 25.76
N SER A 68 7.38 -15.73 24.57
CA SER A 68 8.65 -15.01 24.38
C SER A 68 8.30 -13.67 23.77
N ALA A 69 8.54 -12.58 24.50
CA ALA A 69 8.23 -11.21 24.09
C ALA A 69 8.76 -10.84 22.69
N THR A 70 9.83 -11.49 22.24
CA THR A 70 10.38 -11.38 20.88
C THR A 70 9.45 -11.92 19.80
N THR A 71 8.73 -13.02 20.04
CA THR A 71 7.79 -13.60 19.06
C THR A 71 6.55 -12.72 18.90
N ASP A 72 6.10 -12.11 19.99
CA ASP A 72 4.97 -11.19 19.97
C ASP A 72 5.32 -9.88 19.25
N ALA A 73 6.52 -9.34 19.48
CA ALA A 73 7.01 -8.17 18.77
C ALA A 73 7.12 -8.38 17.24
N VAL A 74 7.60 -9.56 16.80
CA VAL A 74 7.66 -9.90 15.37
C VAL A 74 6.27 -10.02 14.74
N ARG A 75 5.32 -10.66 15.45
CA ARG A 75 3.94 -10.79 14.98
C ARG A 75 3.23 -9.45 14.89
N LEU A 76 3.45 -8.57 15.87
CA LEU A 76 2.94 -7.20 15.87
C LEU A 76 3.54 -6.38 14.73
N GLY A 77 4.86 -6.45 14.53
CA GLY A 77 5.53 -5.76 13.42
C GLY A 77 5.03 -6.22 12.04
N PHE A 78 4.82 -7.53 11.86
CA PHE A 78 4.24 -8.07 10.63
C PHE A 78 2.79 -7.61 10.43
N ALA A 79 1.97 -7.60 11.49
CA ALA A 79 0.60 -7.13 11.42
C ALA A 79 0.51 -5.64 11.05
N GLU A 80 1.37 -4.81 11.64
CA GLU A 80 1.46 -3.38 11.33
C GLU A 80 1.92 -3.15 9.89
N GLY A 81 2.92 -3.91 9.42
CA GLY A 81 3.37 -3.86 8.02
C GLY A 81 2.22 -4.15 7.03
N ARG A 82 1.40 -5.17 7.31
CA ARG A 82 0.21 -5.47 6.47
C ARG A 82 -0.81 -4.34 6.47
N ARG A 83 -1.07 -3.74 7.64
CA ARG A 83 -1.97 -2.59 7.78
C ARG A 83 -1.46 -1.39 6.99
N TYR A 84 -0.17 -1.09 7.10
CA TYR A 84 0.48 -0.01 6.36
C TYR A 84 0.34 -0.20 4.85
N VAL A 85 0.58 -1.41 4.34
CA VAL A 85 0.41 -1.74 2.92
C VAL A 85 -1.04 -1.54 2.46
N GLY A 86 -2.02 -2.02 3.25
CA GLY A 86 -3.43 -1.83 2.93
C GLY A 86 -3.83 -0.36 2.85
N MET A 87 -3.41 0.46 3.83
CA MET A 87 -3.66 1.90 3.81
C MET A 87 -2.97 2.62 2.65
N THR A 88 -1.73 2.23 2.34
CA THR A 88 -0.99 2.78 1.20
C THR A 88 -1.72 2.48 -0.11
N LEU A 89 -2.22 1.27 -0.28
CA LEU A 89 -3.00 0.89 -1.46
C LEU A 89 -4.30 1.69 -1.56
N LEU A 90 -5.04 1.87 -0.47
CA LEU A 90 -6.26 2.69 -0.44
C LEU A 90 -5.96 4.14 -0.85
N HIS A 91 -4.85 4.72 -0.37
CA HIS A 91 -4.43 6.06 -0.78
C HIS A 91 -4.05 6.12 -2.26
N LEU A 92 -3.36 5.10 -2.81
CA LEU A 92 -3.06 5.05 -4.24
C LEU A 92 -4.33 4.98 -5.09
N VAL A 93 -5.31 4.15 -4.69
CA VAL A 93 -6.63 4.08 -5.35
C VAL A 93 -7.29 5.46 -5.35
N GLN A 94 -7.37 6.11 -4.19
CA GLN A 94 -8.01 7.43 -4.07
C GLN A 94 -7.28 8.51 -4.87
N ARG A 95 -5.95 8.48 -4.94
CA ARG A 95 -5.14 9.45 -5.69
C ARG A 95 -5.16 9.22 -7.20
N SER A 96 -5.40 7.98 -7.64
CA SER A 96 -5.52 7.65 -9.06
C SER A 96 -6.77 8.29 -9.69
N ASP A 97 -7.91 8.19 -9.01
CA ASP A 97 -9.15 8.90 -9.30
C ASP A 97 -10.01 8.92 -8.02
N PRO A 98 -10.53 10.09 -7.58
CA PRO A 98 -11.41 10.16 -6.41
C PRO A 98 -12.67 9.29 -6.52
N GLY A 99 -13.14 8.95 -7.73
CA GLY A 99 -14.26 8.05 -7.99
C GLY A 99 -13.94 6.56 -7.80
N ASN A 100 -12.66 6.18 -7.84
CA ASN A 100 -12.24 4.78 -7.74
C ASN A 100 -12.50 4.19 -6.35
N LEU A 101 -12.28 4.95 -5.28
CA LEU A 101 -12.44 4.43 -3.92
C LEU A 101 -13.90 4.05 -3.61
N PRO A 102 -14.91 4.90 -3.87
CA PRO A 102 -16.32 4.50 -3.75
C PRO A 102 -16.68 3.27 -4.59
N GLN A 103 -16.20 3.18 -5.84
CA GLN A 103 -16.45 2.02 -6.71
C GLN A 103 -15.79 0.75 -6.18
N LEU A 104 -14.58 0.85 -5.63
CA LEU A 104 -13.87 -0.28 -5.05
C LEU A 104 -14.64 -0.85 -3.84
N LEU A 105 -15.29 0.00 -3.06
CA LEU A 105 -16.08 -0.41 -1.88
C LEU A 105 -17.48 -0.91 -2.25
N GLN A 106 -17.97 -0.62 -3.46
CA GLN A 106 -19.25 -1.10 -3.95
C GLN A 106 -19.11 -2.54 -4.47
N ASN A 107 -19.69 -3.50 -3.74
CA ASN A 107 -19.69 -4.92 -4.14
C ASN A 107 -20.74 -5.24 -5.23
N ARG A 108 -21.73 -4.37 -5.44
CA ARG A 108 -22.94 -4.67 -6.24
C ARG A 108 -22.72 -4.81 -7.75
N GLU A 109 -21.72 -4.16 -8.31
CA GLU A 109 -21.44 -4.23 -9.76
C GLU A 109 -20.93 -5.63 -10.17
N ASP A 110 -20.47 -6.44 -9.22
CA ASP A 110 -19.83 -7.73 -9.51
C ASP A 110 -20.67 -8.96 -9.13
N GLU A 111 -21.89 -8.78 -8.65
CA GLU A 111 -22.79 -9.89 -8.25
C GLU A 111 -23.74 -10.35 -9.37
N HIS A 112 -23.79 -9.65 -10.50
CA HIS A 112 -24.84 -9.85 -11.52
C HIS A 112 -24.58 -10.97 -12.56
N ASP A 113 -23.54 -11.81 -12.39
CA ASP A 113 -23.19 -12.86 -13.37
C ASP A 113 -22.96 -14.25 -12.75
N ILE A 114 -23.70 -14.63 -11.70
CA ILE A 114 -23.75 -16.02 -11.21
C ILE A 114 -25.20 -16.51 -11.21
#